data_AF-A0A8K0UYW8-F1
#
_entry.id   AF-A0A8K0UYW8-F1
#
_cell.length_a   1.000
_cell.length_b   1.000
_cell.length_c   1.000
_cell.angle_alpha   90.00
_cell.angle_beta   90.00
_cell.angle_gamma   90.00
#
_symmetry.space_group_name_H-M   'P 1'
#
loop_
_entity.id
_entity.type
_entity.pdbx_description
1 polymer ?
#
loop_
_entity_poly.entity_id
_entity_poly.type
_entity_poly.pdbx_seq_one_letter_code
_entity_poly.pdbx_strand_id
1 'polypeptide(L)'
;MAEKCPVDHAAMSQKSPENCPVDHSASTEKCPVDHGTRKSWTSMFFGSGSEPASPPTPSTSASPQPSTSRLQSDREVSSIPKLDGTNWVYPSEHQFFNAMARKNHNPQATDMKVIVPIHNAVNERAWAEVMKWEAGQGGEQCGGVKLVSFKGRPNDRTPKAYLKTLLGYTAPFDRHDWVVDRCGSRMRYVIDFYTGRNPLGGPSFYLDVRPALDNWEGARMRVERFWEQWVGSVWNSSSRPVPKST
;
A
#
# COMPACT_ATOMS: atom_id res chain seq x y z
N MET A 1 -26.67 42.40 58.13
CA MET A 1 -26.46 41.92 59.50
C MET A 1 -26.38 40.42 59.43
N ALA A 2 -25.28 39.87 59.94
CA ALA A 2 -24.98 38.45 59.99
C ALA A 2 -25.99 37.69 60.85
N GLU A 3 -26.19 36.40 60.58
CA GLU A 3 -26.13 35.38 61.62
C GLU A 3 -25.42 34.13 61.08
N LYS A 4 -24.81 33.41 62.02
CA LYS A 4 -23.55 32.68 61.93
C LYS A 4 -23.81 31.18 62.15
N CYS A 5 -22.95 30.35 61.56
CA CYS A 5 -22.83 28.89 61.75
C CYS A 5 -22.72 28.49 63.25
N PRO A 6 -22.90 27.20 63.64
CA PRO A 6 -21.74 26.27 63.61
C PRO A 6 -22.05 24.75 63.63
N VAL A 7 -21.31 23.92 62.86
CA VAL A 7 -20.46 22.87 63.46
C VAL A 7 -19.39 22.39 62.47
N ASP A 8 -18.18 22.41 63.01
CA ASP A 8 -16.85 22.03 62.54
C ASP A 8 -16.55 20.55 62.92
N HIS A 9 -15.52 19.81 62.50
CA HIS A 9 -14.37 19.93 61.60
C HIS A 9 -13.89 18.49 61.27
N ALA A 10 -13.14 18.39 60.17
CA ALA A 10 -12.08 17.43 59.86
C ALA A 10 -11.62 16.42 60.94
N ALA A 11 -11.53 15.13 60.54
CA ALA A 11 -10.33 14.30 60.75
C ALA A 11 -10.46 12.90 60.08
N MET A 12 -9.51 12.63 59.19
CA MET A 12 -8.75 11.37 59.06
C MET A 12 -9.37 10.12 58.39
N SER A 13 -8.80 9.84 57.20
CA SER A 13 -7.99 8.63 56.92
C SER A 13 -8.65 7.44 56.20
N GLN A 14 -8.12 7.22 54.99
CA GLN A 14 -7.82 5.93 54.33
C GLN A 14 -8.96 5.10 53.71
N LYS A 15 -8.83 4.87 52.39
CA LYS A 15 -8.40 3.60 51.73
C LYS A 15 -9.21 3.35 50.43
N SER A 16 -8.54 3.46 49.27
CA SER A 16 -8.82 2.61 48.09
C SER A 16 -8.44 1.16 48.46
N PRO A 17 -9.11 0.10 47.97
CA PRO A 17 -9.06 -0.23 46.53
C PRO A 17 -10.32 -0.90 45.93
N GLU A 18 -10.38 -0.82 44.60
CA GLU A 18 -10.74 -1.87 43.63
C GLU A 18 -11.90 -2.85 43.95
N ASN A 19 -13.04 -2.68 43.27
CA ASN A 19 -13.67 -3.74 42.47
C ASN A 19 -14.89 -3.21 41.68
N CYS A 20 -14.82 -3.21 40.35
CA CYS A 20 -16.00 -3.13 39.48
C CYS A 20 -16.11 -4.45 38.72
N PRO A 21 -17.17 -5.25 38.94
CA PRO A 21 -17.30 -6.58 38.35
C PRO A 21 -17.71 -6.45 36.87
N VAL A 22 -16.79 -6.73 35.95
CA VAL A 22 -17.12 -6.98 34.54
C VAL A 22 -17.24 -8.48 34.32
N ASP A 23 -18.46 -8.92 34.03
CA ASP A 23 -18.75 -10.28 33.57
C ASP A 23 -18.01 -10.56 32.25
N HIS A 24 -17.02 -11.44 32.29
CA HIS A 24 -16.42 -12.03 31.09
C HIS A 24 -17.21 -13.28 30.69
N SER A 25 -18.42 -13.09 30.16
CA SER A 25 -19.15 -14.16 29.48
C SER A 25 -19.23 -13.88 27.97
N ALA A 26 -18.49 -14.70 27.23
CA ALA A 26 -18.60 -14.94 25.79
C ALA A 26 -18.36 -13.74 24.84
N SER A 27 -17.09 -13.38 24.65
CA SER A 27 -16.62 -12.77 23.41
C SER A 27 -15.44 -13.58 22.87
N THR A 28 -15.76 -14.66 22.15
CA THR A 28 -14.81 -15.33 21.26
C THR A 28 -14.64 -14.51 19.98
N GLU A 29 -14.16 -13.27 20.10
CA GLU A 29 -13.66 -12.48 18.96
C GLU A 29 -12.14 -12.70 18.89
N LYS A 30 -11.75 -13.91 18.49
CA LYS A 30 -10.38 -14.20 18.07
C LYS A 30 -10.23 -13.70 16.63
N CYS A 31 -9.42 -12.66 16.40
CA CYS A 31 -8.42 -12.64 15.31
C CYS A 31 -7.62 -11.30 15.21
N PRO A 32 -6.37 -11.26 15.70
CA PRO A 32 -5.33 -10.28 15.31
C PRO A 32 -4.71 -10.53 13.91
N VAL A 33 -5.54 -10.96 12.95
CA VAL A 33 -5.19 -11.46 11.60
C VAL A 33 -4.63 -12.90 11.56
N ASP A 34 -5.50 -13.91 11.35
CA ASP A 34 -5.48 -14.72 10.10
C ASP A 34 -6.78 -15.54 9.87
N HIS A 35 -7.62 -15.20 8.88
CA HIS A 35 -8.02 -16.16 7.83
C HIS A 35 -7.59 -15.72 6.42
N GLY A 36 -7.18 -16.60 5.51
CA GLY A 36 -5.79 -17.06 5.44
C GLY A 36 -5.08 -16.25 4.36
N THR A 37 -4.51 -15.10 4.72
CA THR A 37 -4.25 -14.07 3.72
C THR A 37 -5.43 -13.98 2.72
N ARG A 38 -6.70 -13.96 3.22
CA ARG A 38 -8.03 -13.88 2.52
C ARG A 38 -8.29 -12.53 1.83
N LYS A 39 -7.18 -12.07 1.37
CA LYS A 39 -6.50 -10.87 1.85
C LYS A 39 -5.18 -10.81 1.08
N SER A 40 -4.86 -11.78 0.23
CA SER A 40 -3.57 -11.82 -0.46
C SER A 40 -3.58 -10.87 -1.64
N TRP A 41 -4.68 -10.13 -1.80
CA TRP A 41 -4.81 -8.70 -1.52
C TRP A 41 -6.19 -8.35 -2.09
N THR A 42 -7.26 -8.87 -1.46
CA THR A 42 -8.19 -9.85 -2.05
C THR A 42 -8.06 -9.96 -3.57
N SER A 43 -7.12 -10.85 -3.88
CA SER A 43 -6.52 -11.15 -5.17
C SER A 43 -5.94 -9.94 -5.90
N MET A 44 -4.96 -9.32 -5.24
CA MET A 44 -4.16 -8.17 -5.67
C MET A 44 -4.97 -7.12 -6.45
N PHE A 45 -5.90 -6.55 -5.69
CA PHE A 45 -6.71 -5.38 -5.98
C PHE A 45 -7.94 -5.60 -6.88
N PHE A 46 -8.38 -6.86 -6.89
CA PHE A 46 -9.75 -7.41 -7.08
C PHE A 46 -10.23 -7.67 -8.52
N GLY A 47 -9.74 -8.75 -9.15
CA GLY A 47 -10.52 -9.40 -10.21
C GLY A 47 -10.21 -10.87 -10.52
N SER A 48 -11.00 -11.78 -9.93
CA SER A 48 -11.92 -12.69 -10.67
C SER A 48 -13.12 -12.99 -9.77
N GLY A 49 -14.33 -12.67 -10.23
CA GLY A 49 -15.56 -12.76 -9.46
C GLY A 49 -16.28 -14.11 -9.60
N SER A 50 -16.63 -14.73 -8.48
CA SER A 50 -17.96 -15.32 -8.15
C SER A 50 -17.90 -16.07 -6.82
N GLU A 51 -19.00 -15.93 -6.09
CA GLU A 51 -19.37 -16.24 -4.69
C GLU A 51 -19.26 -17.71 -4.20
N PRO A 52 -19.68 -18.00 -2.93
CA PRO A 52 -21.02 -18.58 -2.80
C PRO A 52 -21.97 -17.75 -1.93
N ALA A 53 -23.12 -17.45 -2.54
CA ALA A 53 -24.31 -16.88 -1.95
C ALA A 53 -24.91 -17.86 -0.94
N SER A 54 -25.34 -17.35 0.20
CA SER A 54 -26.30 -18.05 1.06
C SER A 54 -27.72 -17.80 0.54
N PRO A 55 -28.66 -18.77 0.69
CA PRO A 55 -29.91 -18.80 -0.06
C PRO A 55 -30.87 -17.64 0.30
N PRO A 56 -31.69 -17.16 -0.65
CA PRO A 56 -32.66 -16.09 -0.37
C PRO A 56 -33.87 -16.66 0.37
N THR A 57 -34.14 -16.16 1.57
CA THR A 57 -35.47 -16.22 2.19
C THR A 57 -36.33 -15.07 1.64
N PRO A 58 -37.58 -15.30 1.23
CA PRO A 58 -38.46 -14.24 0.76
C PRO A 58 -39.15 -13.62 1.98
N SER A 59 -38.84 -12.38 2.33
CA SER A 59 -39.72 -11.58 3.21
C SER A 59 -39.49 -10.10 3.02
N THR A 60 -40.44 -9.52 2.30
CA THR A 60 -40.93 -8.14 2.28
C THR A 60 -40.61 -7.35 3.55
N SER A 61 -39.76 -6.34 3.46
CA SER A 61 -39.91 -4.99 4.04
C SER A 61 -38.60 -4.21 3.92
N ALA A 62 -38.70 -2.91 3.63
CA ALA A 62 -37.58 -2.00 3.44
C ALA A 62 -36.57 -2.12 4.60
N SER A 63 -35.34 -2.53 4.28
CA SER A 63 -34.25 -2.69 5.25
C SER A 63 -33.15 -1.66 4.94
N PRO A 64 -32.54 -1.02 5.96
CA PRO A 64 -31.53 0.01 5.75
C PRO A 64 -30.25 -0.59 5.19
N GLN A 65 -29.62 0.08 4.23
CA GLN A 65 -28.31 -0.32 3.69
C GLN A 65 -27.31 -0.60 4.84
N PRO A 66 -26.45 -1.63 4.74
CA PRO A 66 -25.38 -1.85 5.70
C PRO A 66 -24.56 -0.57 5.79
N SER A 67 -24.43 -0.09 7.02
CA SER A 67 -24.07 1.29 7.33
C SER A 67 -22.69 1.68 6.77
N THR A 68 -22.70 2.45 5.69
CA THR A 68 -21.57 3.25 5.20
C THR A 68 -21.06 4.26 6.25
N SER A 69 -21.77 4.42 7.37
CA SER A 69 -21.50 5.37 8.46
C SER A 69 -20.25 5.07 9.30
N ARG A 70 -19.42 4.07 8.96
CA ARG A 70 -18.18 3.72 9.68
C ARG A 70 -16.89 3.81 8.87
N LEU A 71 -16.92 4.21 7.60
CA LEU A 71 -15.70 4.40 6.80
C LEU A 71 -15.09 5.76 7.08
N GLN A 72 -13.77 5.79 7.32
CA GLN A 72 -13.08 7.05 7.57
C GLN A 72 -13.05 7.90 6.29
N SER A 73 -13.34 9.19 6.45
CA SER A 73 -13.28 10.16 5.36
C SER A 73 -11.95 10.93 5.31
N ASP A 74 -11.07 10.69 6.28
CA ASP A 74 -9.76 11.31 6.37
C ASP A 74 -8.87 10.91 5.19
N ARG A 75 -8.07 11.86 4.73
CA ARG A 75 -7.17 11.67 3.58
C ARG A 75 -5.73 11.85 4.04
N GLU A 76 -4.87 10.97 3.54
CA GLU A 76 -3.44 10.99 3.82
C GLU A 76 -2.68 11.75 2.71
N VAL A 77 -1.75 12.61 3.11
CA VAL A 77 -0.86 13.32 2.19
C VAL A 77 0.36 12.43 1.92
N SER A 78 0.62 12.15 0.64
CA SER A 78 1.76 11.35 0.19
C SER A 78 3.10 12.08 0.39
N SER A 79 4.21 11.33 0.26
CA SER A 79 5.55 11.95 0.13
C SER A 79 5.85 12.41 -1.30
N ILE A 80 4.95 12.13 -2.25
CA ILE A 80 5.18 12.30 -3.68
C ILE A 80 4.86 13.74 -4.09
N PRO A 81 5.84 14.54 -4.56
CA PRO A 81 5.62 15.91 -4.99
C PRO A 81 4.94 15.99 -6.37
N LYS A 82 4.07 16.99 -6.52
CA LYS A 82 3.46 17.42 -7.78
C LYS A 82 4.27 18.54 -8.43
N LEU A 83 3.87 18.89 -9.65
CA LEU A 83 4.39 20.04 -10.39
C LEU A 83 4.16 21.38 -9.69
N ASP A 84 3.03 21.52 -8.98
CA ASP A 84 2.62 22.75 -8.28
C ASP A 84 3.37 23.02 -6.95
N GLY A 85 4.27 22.11 -6.54
CA GLY A 85 5.01 22.22 -5.29
C GLY A 85 4.28 21.67 -4.06
N THR A 86 3.05 21.14 -4.22
CA THR A 86 2.33 20.39 -3.18
C THR A 86 2.50 18.88 -3.37
N ASN A 87 2.08 18.08 -2.41
CA ASN A 87 2.12 16.62 -2.53
C ASN A 87 0.81 16.03 -3.05
N TRP A 88 0.89 14.81 -3.60
CA TRP A 88 -0.30 14.01 -3.90
C TRP A 88 -1.04 13.64 -2.62
N VAL A 89 -2.37 13.51 -2.71
CA VAL A 89 -3.23 13.19 -1.57
C VAL A 89 -4.01 11.93 -1.92
N TYR A 90 -3.84 10.89 -1.11
CA TYR A 90 -4.50 9.61 -1.32
C TYR A 90 -6.02 9.74 -1.09
N PRO A 91 -6.84 8.92 -1.78
CA PRO A 91 -8.27 8.89 -1.51
C PRO A 91 -8.54 8.33 -0.11
N SER A 92 -9.59 8.83 0.55
CA SER A 92 -10.05 8.26 1.82
C SER A 92 -10.67 6.87 1.63
N GLU A 93 -10.86 6.12 2.72
CA GLU A 93 -11.53 4.81 2.70
C GLU A 93 -12.90 4.89 2.04
N HIS A 94 -13.67 5.93 2.38
CA HIS A 94 -14.98 6.16 1.77
C HIS A 94 -14.89 6.45 0.26
N GLN A 95 -13.93 7.26 -0.18
CA GLN A 95 -13.71 7.53 -1.60
C GLN A 95 -13.28 6.28 -2.37
N PHE A 96 -12.39 5.48 -1.76
CA PHE A 96 -11.89 4.23 -2.34
C PHE A 96 -13.02 3.19 -2.47
N PHE A 97 -13.81 3.01 -1.41
CA PHE A 97 -15.01 2.16 -1.42
C PHE A 97 -15.98 2.55 -2.53
N ASN A 98 -16.35 3.84 -2.61
CA ASN A 98 -17.29 4.32 -3.61
C ASN A 98 -16.74 4.17 -5.04
N ALA A 99 -15.43 4.35 -5.24
CA ALA A 99 -14.79 4.13 -6.53
C ALA A 99 -14.85 2.65 -6.96
N MET A 100 -14.69 1.73 -6.02
CA MET A 100 -14.81 0.29 -6.29
C MET A 100 -16.26 -0.15 -6.52
N ALA A 101 -17.20 0.41 -5.75
CA ALA A 101 -18.63 0.15 -5.93
C ALA A 101 -19.10 0.56 -7.32
N ARG A 102 -18.66 1.73 -7.83
CA ARG A 102 -18.92 2.17 -9.21
C ARG A 102 -18.35 1.24 -10.28
N LYS A 103 -17.31 0.46 -9.95
CA LYS A 103 -16.67 -0.51 -10.83
C LYS A 103 -17.21 -1.94 -10.64
N ASN A 104 -18.31 -2.11 -9.91
CA ASN A 104 -18.95 -3.40 -9.63
C ASN A 104 -18.03 -4.45 -8.96
N HIS A 105 -17.05 -4.02 -8.16
CA HIS A 105 -16.12 -4.91 -7.46
C HIS A 105 -16.60 -5.40 -6.07
N ASN A 106 -17.89 -5.22 -5.76
CA ASN A 106 -18.54 -5.58 -4.47
C ASN A 106 -17.63 -5.42 -3.22
N PRO A 107 -17.13 -4.20 -2.95
CA PRO A 107 -16.20 -3.98 -1.85
C PRO A 107 -16.87 -4.16 -0.49
N GLN A 108 -16.12 -4.66 0.49
CA GLN A 108 -16.57 -4.77 1.88
C GLN A 108 -16.00 -3.61 2.70
N ALA A 109 -16.85 -2.93 3.48
CA ALA A 109 -16.42 -1.79 4.29
C ALA A 109 -15.37 -2.18 5.35
N THR A 110 -15.44 -3.42 5.87
CA THR A 110 -14.47 -3.97 6.81
C THR A 110 -13.06 -4.06 6.23
N ASP A 111 -12.95 -4.28 4.92
CA ASP A 111 -11.66 -4.51 4.28
C ASP A 111 -10.94 -3.20 3.97
N MET A 112 -11.65 -2.06 3.91
CA MET A 112 -11.07 -0.75 3.57
C MET A 112 -10.00 -0.31 4.55
N LYS A 113 -10.20 -0.58 5.84
CA LYS A 113 -9.27 -0.26 6.93
C LYS A 113 -7.91 -0.93 6.79
N VAL A 114 -7.86 -2.04 6.08
CA VAL A 114 -6.62 -2.77 5.79
C VAL A 114 -6.12 -2.41 4.40
N ILE A 115 -7.00 -2.46 3.40
CA ILE A 115 -6.64 -2.32 1.99
C ILE A 115 -6.04 -0.94 1.66
N VAL A 116 -6.64 0.14 2.15
CA VAL A 116 -6.24 1.50 1.76
C VAL A 116 -4.82 1.84 2.25
N PRO A 117 -4.48 1.63 3.54
CA PRO A 117 -3.11 1.87 4.01
C PRO A 117 -2.04 1.08 3.25
N ILE A 118 -2.31 -0.16 2.84
CA ILE A 118 -1.33 -0.91 2.04
C ILE A 118 -1.22 -0.35 0.62
N HIS A 119 -2.30 0.05 -0.03
CA HIS A 119 -2.19 0.72 -1.33
C HIS A 119 -1.33 1.98 -1.26
N ASN A 120 -1.54 2.79 -0.22
CA ASN A 120 -0.74 3.99 0.02
C ASN A 120 0.74 3.61 0.21
N ALA A 121 1.03 2.64 1.07
CA ALA A 121 2.39 2.15 1.30
C ALA A 121 3.05 1.56 0.03
N VAL A 122 2.29 0.88 -0.82
CA VAL A 122 2.76 0.35 -2.11
C VAL A 122 3.14 1.49 -3.06
N ASN A 123 2.33 2.56 -3.11
CA ASN A 123 2.62 3.74 -3.91
C ASN A 123 3.88 4.46 -3.40
N GLU A 124 4.02 4.63 -2.09
CA GLU A 124 5.22 5.21 -1.48
C GLU A 124 6.48 4.39 -1.78
N ARG A 125 6.37 3.05 -1.72
CA ARG A 125 7.47 2.16 -2.08
C ARG A 125 7.82 2.26 -3.58
N ALA A 126 6.82 2.33 -4.45
CA ALA A 126 7.04 2.51 -5.88
C ALA A 126 7.74 3.84 -6.18
N TRP A 127 7.35 4.92 -5.49
CA TRP A 127 8.02 6.21 -5.57
C TRP A 127 9.48 6.14 -5.12
N ALA A 128 9.76 5.47 -3.99
CA ALA A 128 11.13 5.28 -3.53
C ALA A 128 12.01 4.54 -4.56
N GLU A 129 11.47 3.55 -5.26
CA GLU A 129 12.19 2.88 -6.35
C GLU A 129 12.43 3.80 -7.55
N VAL A 130 11.48 4.66 -7.91
CA VAL A 130 11.68 5.70 -8.95
C VAL A 130 12.79 6.67 -8.53
N MET A 131 12.78 7.12 -7.27
CA MET A 131 13.82 8.01 -6.75
C MET A 131 15.22 7.35 -6.78
N LYS A 132 15.33 6.03 -6.61
CA LYS A 132 16.61 5.31 -6.77
C LYS A 132 17.13 5.31 -8.21
N TRP A 133 16.25 5.38 -9.20
CA TRP A 133 16.64 5.52 -10.60
C TRP A 133 17.04 6.96 -10.93
N GLU A 134 16.34 7.93 -10.35
CA GLU A 134 16.64 9.36 -10.54
C GLU A 134 17.82 9.86 -9.70
N ALA A 135 18.30 9.05 -8.74
CA ALA A 135 19.48 9.36 -7.95
C ALA A 135 20.70 9.58 -8.85
N GLY A 136 21.34 10.74 -8.71
CA GLY A 136 22.49 11.13 -9.55
C GLY A 136 22.13 11.66 -10.94
N GLN A 137 20.85 11.72 -11.33
CA GLN A 137 20.42 12.24 -12.64
C GLN A 137 20.24 13.77 -12.67
N GLY A 138 20.57 14.46 -11.58
CA GLY A 138 20.59 15.93 -11.53
C GLY A 138 19.26 16.61 -11.18
N GLY A 139 18.24 15.85 -10.74
CA GLY A 139 16.93 16.44 -10.37
C GLY A 139 16.97 17.39 -9.17
N GLU A 140 18.00 17.31 -8.33
CA GLU A 140 18.17 18.22 -7.18
C GLU A 140 18.40 19.68 -7.61
N GLN A 141 19.00 19.90 -8.79
CA GLN A 141 19.34 21.24 -9.28
C GLN A 141 18.11 22.10 -9.60
N CYS A 142 16.94 21.48 -9.76
CA CYS A 142 15.70 22.14 -10.16
C CYS A 142 14.55 21.95 -9.17
N GLY A 143 14.87 21.70 -7.90
CA GLY A 143 13.86 21.55 -6.84
C GLY A 143 13.26 20.14 -6.75
N GLY A 144 13.97 19.13 -7.25
CA GLY A 144 13.63 17.73 -7.09
C GLY A 144 12.79 17.14 -8.22
N VAL A 145 12.63 15.83 -8.13
CA VAL A 145 11.89 14.99 -9.07
C VAL A 145 10.40 15.05 -8.74
N LYS A 146 9.53 15.29 -9.73
CA LYS A 146 8.09 15.51 -9.51
C LYS A 146 7.25 14.49 -10.29
N LEU A 147 6.17 13.98 -9.70
CA LEU A 147 5.26 13.09 -10.40
C LEU A 147 4.21 13.91 -11.18
N VAL A 148 4.22 13.78 -12.50
CA VAL A 148 3.28 14.46 -13.41
C VAL A 148 1.96 13.70 -13.51
N SER A 149 2.04 12.39 -13.75
CA SER A 149 0.85 11.56 -13.91
C SER A 149 1.17 10.10 -13.63
N PHE A 150 0.15 9.37 -13.18
CA PHE A 150 0.19 7.92 -13.06
C PHE A 150 -0.97 7.35 -13.87
N LYS A 151 -0.72 6.28 -14.64
CA LYS A 151 -1.74 5.61 -15.45
C LYS A 151 -1.63 4.11 -15.28
N GLY A 152 -2.70 3.48 -14.78
CA GLY A 152 -2.84 2.04 -14.76
C GLY A 152 -3.04 1.48 -16.17
N ARG A 153 -2.33 0.40 -16.49
CA ARG A 153 -2.39 -0.34 -17.76
C ARG A 153 -2.44 -1.86 -17.50
N PRO A 154 -3.47 -2.36 -16.81
CA PRO A 154 -3.54 -3.77 -16.39
C PRO A 154 -3.51 -4.77 -17.57
N ASN A 155 -4.02 -4.37 -18.75
CA ASN A 155 -4.08 -5.23 -19.94
C ASN A 155 -2.84 -5.12 -20.85
N ASP A 156 -1.97 -4.12 -20.67
CA ASP A 156 -0.83 -3.90 -21.56
C ASP A 156 0.42 -4.58 -20.98
N ARG A 157 0.62 -5.88 -21.23
CA ARG A 157 1.84 -6.55 -20.79
C ARG A 157 3.07 -6.03 -21.55
N THR A 158 4.18 -5.85 -20.83
CA THR A 158 5.44 -5.44 -21.45
C THR A 158 6.05 -6.60 -22.25
N PRO A 159 6.87 -6.34 -23.30
CA PRO A 159 7.56 -7.41 -24.03
C PRO A 159 8.39 -8.33 -23.11
N LYS A 160 9.04 -7.74 -22.10
CA LYS A 160 9.76 -8.48 -21.04
C LYS A 160 8.83 -9.42 -20.27
N ALA A 161 7.65 -8.94 -19.89
CA ALA A 161 6.65 -9.74 -19.17
C ALA A 161 6.11 -10.88 -20.05
N TYR A 162 5.88 -10.63 -21.35
CA TYR A 162 5.48 -11.68 -22.30
C TYR A 162 6.53 -12.78 -22.40
N LEU A 163 7.80 -12.43 -22.60
CA LEU A 163 8.88 -13.41 -22.71
C LEU A 163 9.06 -14.19 -21.40
N LYS A 164 9.01 -13.53 -20.25
CA LYS A 164 9.07 -14.20 -18.94
C LYS A 164 7.91 -15.17 -18.73
N THR A 165 6.70 -14.78 -19.14
CA THR A 165 5.51 -15.64 -19.06
C THR A 165 5.67 -16.87 -19.96
N LEU A 166 6.23 -16.70 -21.17
CA LEU A 166 6.53 -17.80 -22.08
C LEU A 166 7.56 -18.79 -21.49
N LEU A 167 8.50 -18.29 -20.68
CA LEU A 167 9.49 -19.10 -19.96
C LEU A 167 8.98 -19.70 -18.63
N GLY A 168 7.67 -19.61 -18.36
CA GLY A 168 7.04 -20.21 -17.17
C GLY A 168 7.13 -19.39 -15.89
N TYR A 169 7.55 -18.12 -15.95
CA TYR A 169 7.51 -17.21 -14.80
C TYR A 169 6.12 -16.58 -14.64
N THR A 170 5.79 -16.16 -13.41
CA THR A 170 4.52 -15.49 -13.12
C THR A 170 4.44 -14.12 -13.80
N ALA A 171 3.36 -13.90 -14.56
CA ALA A 171 3.06 -12.61 -15.16
C ALA A 171 2.76 -11.54 -14.09
N PRO A 172 3.02 -10.25 -14.36
CA PRO A 172 2.61 -9.19 -13.45
C PRO A 172 1.08 -9.11 -13.39
N PHE A 173 0.53 -8.93 -12.20
CA PHE A 173 -0.92 -8.82 -11.98
C PHE A 173 -1.43 -7.40 -12.28
N ASP A 174 -0.55 -6.40 -12.17
CA ASP A 174 -0.86 -5.01 -12.44
C ASP A 174 0.37 -4.30 -13.03
N ARG A 175 0.14 -3.36 -13.92
CA ARG A 175 1.18 -2.53 -14.55
C ARG A 175 0.75 -1.08 -14.49
N HIS A 176 1.67 -0.23 -14.06
CA HIS A 176 1.49 1.20 -14.04
C HIS A 176 2.58 1.90 -14.85
N ASP A 177 2.18 2.91 -15.60
CA ASP A 177 3.09 3.84 -16.26
C ASP A 177 3.05 5.16 -15.49
N TRP A 178 4.18 5.57 -14.93
CA TRP A 178 4.32 6.85 -14.22
C TRP A 178 5.13 7.81 -15.08
N VAL A 179 4.70 9.06 -15.18
CA VAL A 179 5.45 10.11 -15.86
C VAL A 179 5.98 11.06 -14.82
N VAL A 180 7.28 11.22 -14.82
CA VAL A 180 8.06 12.01 -13.88
C VAL A 180 8.65 13.20 -14.61
N ASP A 181 8.67 14.35 -13.98
CA ASP A 181 9.34 15.55 -14.46
C ASP A 181 10.62 15.77 -13.67
N ARG A 182 11.72 15.91 -14.40
CA ARG A 182 13.02 16.33 -13.89
C ARG A 182 13.44 17.58 -14.67
N CYS A 183 13.32 18.74 -14.04
CA CYS A 183 13.73 20.02 -14.62
C CYS A 183 13.08 20.33 -15.98
N GLY A 184 11.81 19.93 -16.17
CA GLY A 184 11.09 20.06 -17.45
C GLY A 184 11.31 18.91 -18.44
N SER A 185 12.22 17.98 -18.15
CA SER A 185 12.39 16.74 -18.92
C SER A 185 11.44 15.68 -18.39
N ARG A 186 10.55 15.20 -19.25
CA ARG A 186 9.55 14.18 -18.87
C ARG A 186 10.05 12.79 -19.15
N MET A 187 10.11 11.99 -18.11
CA MET A 187 10.57 10.62 -18.14
C MET A 187 9.45 9.66 -17.77
N ARG A 188 9.22 8.64 -18.60
CA ARG A 188 8.22 7.62 -18.31
C ARG A 188 8.87 6.43 -17.63
N TYR A 189 8.29 5.98 -16.54
CA TYR A 189 8.64 4.79 -15.79
C TYR A 189 7.57 3.72 -15.98
N VAL A 190 8.02 2.47 -16.13
CA VAL A 190 7.15 1.30 -16.15
C VAL A 190 7.34 0.55 -14.84
N ILE A 191 6.23 0.32 -14.15
CA ILE A 191 6.18 -0.33 -12.85
C ILE A 191 5.32 -1.58 -13.00
N ASP A 192 5.95 -2.75 -12.99
CA ASP A 192 5.25 -4.02 -12.99
C ASP A 192 5.15 -4.54 -11.54
N PHE A 193 3.94 -4.91 -11.12
CA PHE A 193 3.69 -5.52 -9.81
C PHE A 193 3.54 -7.03 -9.96
N TYR A 194 4.24 -7.78 -9.12
CA TYR A 194 4.21 -9.23 -9.15
C TYR A 194 3.93 -9.83 -7.78
N THR A 195 3.25 -10.98 -7.77
CA THR A 195 3.06 -11.81 -6.59
C THR A 195 4.41 -12.44 -6.18
N GLY A 196 4.88 -12.16 -4.98
CA GLY A 196 6.05 -12.79 -4.39
C GLY A 196 5.71 -14.12 -3.71
N ARG A 197 6.72 -14.97 -3.52
CA ARG A 197 6.63 -16.18 -2.70
C ARG A 197 7.25 -15.90 -1.34
N ASN A 198 6.47 -16.03 -0.27
CA ASN A 198 6.97 -15.94 1.10
C ASN A 198 7.03 -17.34 1.74
N PRO A 199 8.23 -17.87 2.07
CA PRO A 199 8.36 -19.18 2.71
C PRO A 199 7.79 -19.23 4.13
N LEU A 200 7.64 -18.08 4.81
CA LEU A 200 7.05 -17.98 6.15
C LEU A 200 5.50 -17.87 6.14
N GLY A 201 4.88 -17.91 4.95
CA GLY A 201 3.44 -17.64 4.77
C GLY A 201 3.12 -16.15 4.70
N GLY A 202 1.97 -15.80 4.12
CA GLY A 202 1.51 -14.42 3.95
C GLY A 202 1.78 -13.81 2.56
N PRO A 203 1.16 -12.67 2.23
CA PRO A 203 1.24 -12.07 0.91
C PRO A 203 2.56 -11.33 0.78
N SER A 204 3.34 -11.68 -0.23
CA SER A 204 4.48 -10.85 -0.62
C SER A 204 4.28 -10.36 -2.04
N PHE A 205 4.87 -9.21 -2.34
CA PHE A 205 4.91 -8.67 -3.68
C PHE A 205 6.30 -8.10 -3.95
N TYR A 206 6.69 -8.10 -5.21
CA TYR A 206 7.89 -7.44 -5.68
C TYR A 206 7.54 -6.44 -6.79
N LEU A 207 8.27 -5.33 -6.80
CA LEU A 207 8.14 -4.27 -7.78
C LEU A 207 9.31 -4.36 -8.75
N ASP A 208 9.02 -4.36 -10.05
CA ASP A 208 10.02 -4.15 -11.10
C ASP A 208 9.78 -2.75 -11.68
N VAL A 209 10.48 -1.77 -11.11
CA VAL A 209 10.46 -0.37 -11.55
C VAL A 209 11.63 -0.15 -12.49
N ARG A 210 11.35 0.44 -13.66
CA ARG A 210 12.38 0.74 -14.66
C ARG A 210 12.00 1.91 -15.56
N PRO A 211 12.97 2.70 -16.04
CA PRO A 211 12.72 3.72 -17.04
C PRO A 211 12.17 3.09 -18.32
N ALA A 212 11.22 3.71 -19.03
CA ALA A 212 10.74 3.23 -20.31
C ALA A 212 11.85 3.34 -21.38
N LEU A 213 11.73 2.55 -22.46
CA LEU A 213 12.68 2.57 -23.58
C LEU A 213 12.17 3.43 -24.75
N ASP A 214 11.34 4.43 -24.46
CA ASP A 214 10.82 5.37 -25.45
C ASP A 214 11.77 6.53 -25.75
N ASN A 215 12.76 6.77 -24.88
CA ASN A 215 13.79 7.78 -25.06
C ASN A 215 15.20 7.22 -24.81
N TRP A 216 16.19 7.95 -25.33
CA TRP A 216 17.61 7.58 -25.21
C TRP A 216 18.07 7.56 -23.75
N GLU A 217 17.59 8.50 -22.95
CA GLU A 217 17.94 8.60 -21.54
C GLU A 217 17.52 7.34 -20.77
N GLY A 218 16.34 6.79 -21.04
CA GLY A 218 15.86 5.57 -20.40
C GLY A 218 16.65 4.33 -20.80
N ALA A 219 17.10 4.27 -22.04
CA ALA A 219 18.04 3.24 -22.47
C ALA A 219 19.38 3.38 -21.74
N ARG A 220 19.94 4.60 -21.69
CA ARG A 220 21.19 4.91 -20.99
C ARG A 220 21.13 4.54 -19.51
N MET A 221 20.12 5.00 -18.78
CA MET A 221 19.96 4.72 -17.35
C MET A 221 19.92 3.21 -17.08
N ARG A 222 19.23 2.44 -17.91
CA ARG A 222 19.19 0.97 -17.77
C ARG A 222 20.55 0.32 -18.01
N VAL A 223 21.32 0.79 -18.99
CA VAL A 223 22.68 0.29 -19.26
C VAL A 223 23.61 0.64 -18.11
N GLU A 224 23.56 1.87 -17.60
CA GLU A 224 24.33 2.31 -16.43
C GLU A 224 24.03 1.42 -15.22
N ARG A 225 22.75 1.21 -14.91
CA ARG A 225 22.35 0.35 -13.78
C ARG A 225 22.76 -1.11 -13.96
N PHE A 226 22.67 -1.64 -15.18
CA PHE A 226 23.14 -2.99 -15.49
C PHE A 226 24.66 -3.09 -15.28
N TRP A 227 25.42 -2.10 -15.72
CA TRP A 227 26.86 -2.05 -15.56
C TRP A 227 27.27 -1.92 -14.10
N GLU A 228 26.62 -1.04 -13.32
CA GLU A 228 26.84 -0.92 -11.88
C GLU A 228 26.60 -2.24 -11.14
N GLN A 229 25.50 -2.93 -11.46
CA GLN A 229 25.17 -4.21 -10.85
C GLN A 229 26.15 -5.31 -11.27
N TRP A 230 26.54 -5.33 -12.55
CA TRP A 230 27.46 -6.34 -13.07
C TRP A 230 28.88 -6.14 -12.52
N VAL A 231 29.43 -4.92 -12.61
CA VAL A 231 30.75 -4.58 -12.07
C VAL A 231 30.79 -4.69 -10.55
N GLY A 232 29.75 -4.21 -9.85
CA GLY A 232 29.63 -4.33 -8.40
C GLY A 232 29.53 -5.79 -7.95
N SER A 233 28.81 -6.63 -8.69
CA SER A 233 28.76 -8.08 -8.44
C SER A 233 30.12 -8.73 -8.61
N VAL A 234 30.86 -8.40 -9.68
CA VAL A 234 32.20 -8.95 -9.95
C VAL A 234 33.21 -8.55 -8.87
N TRP A 235 33.14 -7.31 -8.39
CA TRP A 235 34.02 -6.82 -7.32
C TRP A 235 33.71 -7.45 -5.97
N ASN A 236 32.42 -7.58 -5.62
CA ASN A 236 32.00 -8.14 -4.34
C ASN A 236 32.14 -9.68 -4.29
N SER A 237 32.12 -10.37 -5.44
CA SER A 237 32.51 -11.79 -5.52
C SER A 237 34.01 -12.01 -5.32
N SER A 238 34.84 -10.99 -5.59
CA SER A 238 36.30 -11.06 -5.44
C SER A 238 36.78 -10.76 -4.01
N SER A 239 35.92 -10.25 -3.13
CA SER A 239 36.26 -9.77 -1.78
C SER A 239 35.79 -10.68 -0.63
N ARG A 240 35.22 -11.86 -0.90
CA ARG A 240 34.87 -12.83 0.15
C ARG A 240 36.03 -13.81 0.41
N PRO A 241 36.81 -13.66 1.50
CA PRO A 241 37.70 -14.72 1.94
C PRO A 241 36.87 -15.92 2.41
N VAL A 242 37.24 -17.12 1.96
CA VAL A 242 36.66 -18.40 2.38
C VAL A 242 36.83 -18.53 3.91
N PRO A 243 35.76 -18.71 4.70
CA PRO A 243 35.91 -19.02 6.11
C PRO A 243 36.55 -20.41 6.23
N LYS A 244 37.75 -20.48 6.82
CA LYS A 244 38.37 -21.76 7.20
C LYS A 244 37.51 -22.40 8.28
N SER A 245 36.97 -23.58 8.00
CA SER A 245 36.33 -24.41 9.02
C SER A 245 37.38 -24.79 10.05
N THR A 246 37.14 -24.46 11.32
CA THR A 246 37.87 -25.02 12.45
C THR A 246 36.85 -25.56 13.43
#